data_AF-A0A949Y966-F1
#
_entry.id   AF-A0A949Y966-F1
#
_cell.length_a   1.000
_cell.length_b   1.000
_cell.length_c   1.000
_cell.angle_alpha   90.00
_cell.angle_beta   90.00
_cell.angle_gamma   90.00
#
_symmetry.space_group_name_H-M   'P 1'
#
loop_
_entity.id
_entity.type
_entity.pdbx_description
1 polymer ?
#
loop_
_entity_poly.entity_id
_entity_poly.type
_entity_poly.pdbx_seq_one_letter_code
_entity_poly.pdbx_strand_id
1 'polypeptide(L)' 'MPTINQLVRKGRRKMAVKSKSPALADCPQRRGVCVQVMTRTPKKPNSALRKVAKVRLTNGYEVIAYIPGEGHNLQE' A
#
# COMPACT_ATOMS: atom_id res chain seq x y z
N MET A 1 -28.04 12.22 20.87
CA MET A 1 -27.42 11.44 21.97
C MET A 1 -28.32 10.25 22.26
N PRO A 2 -27.85 8.99 22.10
CA PRO A 2 -28.72 7.83 22.27
C PRO A 2 -29.01 7.52 23.75
N THR A 3 -30.20 7.01 24.04
CA THR A 3 -30.63 6.62 25.40
C THR A 3 -30.03 5.26 25.80
N ILE A 4 -29.97 4.97 27.11
CA ILE A 4 -29.45 3.69 27.62
C ILE A 4 -30.23 2.51 27.02
N ASN A 5 -31.56 2.60 26.95
CA ASN A 5 -32.40 1.55 26.34
C ASN A 5 -32.11 1.33 24.84
N GLN A 6 -31.70 2.37 24.10
CA GLN A 6 -31.26 2.23 22.71
C GLN A 6 -29.94 1.48 22.60
N LEU A 7 -28.99 1.73 23.52
CA LEU A 7 -27.71 1.03 23.58
C LEU A 7 -27.84 -0.42 24.03
N VAL A 8 -28.77 -0.71 24.95
CA VAL A 8 -29.10 -2.08 25.39
C VAL A 8 -29.71 -2.89 24.24
N ARG A 9 -30.62 -2.29 23.46
CA ARG A 9 -31.23 -2.95 22.28
C ARG A 9 -30.28 -3.03 21.08
N LYS A 10 -29.45 -2.00 20.87
CA LYS A 10 -28.48 -1.90 19.77
C LYS A 10 -27.17 -1.31 20.31
N GLY A 11 -26.25 -2.20 20.68
CA GLY A 11 -24.92 -1.81 21.14
C GLY A 11 -24.15 -0.98 20.10
N ARG A 12 -23.21 -0.15 20.57
CA ARG A 12 -22.32 0.58 19.68
C ARG A 12 -21.40 -0.39 18.94
N ARG A 13 -21.21 -0.17 17.64
CA ARG A 13 -20.24 -0.91 16.84
C ARG A 13 -19.02 -0.04 16.57
N LYS A 14 -17.83 -0.61 16.74
CA LYS A 14 -16.60 0.03 16.27
C LYS A 14 -16.59 -0.02 14.74
N MET A 15 -16.17 1.07 14.12
CA MET A 15 -15.98 1.10 12.67
C MET A 15 -14.76 0.25 12.31
N ALA A 16 -14.92 -0.66 11.35
CA ALA A 16 -13.79 -1.43 10.81
C ALA A 16 -12.95 -0.51 9.91
N VAL A 17 -11.64 -0.45 10.16
CA VAL A 17 -10.68 0.32 9.35
C VAL A 17 -9.93 -0.64 8.44
N LYS A 18 -9.83 -0.32 7.15
CA LYS A 18 -9.04 -1.10 6.20
C LYS A 18 -7.56 -0.73 6.31
N SER A 19 -6.68 -1.72 6.23
CA SER A 19 -5.24 -1.47 6.16
C SER A 19 -4.89 -0.70 4.89
N LYS A 20 -3.93 0.23 5.00
CA LYS A 20 -3.34 0.95 3.86
C LYS A 20 -2.45 0.04 3.01
N SER A 21 -2.00 -1.09 3.56
CA SER A 21 -1.06 -2.02 2.95
C SER A 21 -1.62 -3.46 2.92
N PRO A 22 -2.75 -3.70 2.24
CA PRO A 22 -3.38 -5.03 2.20
C PRO A 22 -2.48 -6.10 1.57
N ALA A 23 -1.65 -5.72 0.59
CA ALA A 23 -0.73 -6.62 -0.08
C ALA A 23 0.37 -7.20 0.83
N LEU A 24 0.62 -6.59 2.01
CA LEU A 24 1.58 -7.12 2.97
C LEU A 24 0.98 -8.19 3.90
N ALA A 25 -0.35 -8.32 3.97
CA ALA A 25 -1.05 -9.31 4.79
C ALA A 25 -0.42 -9.48 6.18
N ASP A 26 -0.40 -8.38 6.94
CA ASP A 26 0.13 -8.23 8.32
C ASP A 26 1.61 -8.63 8.53
N CYS A 27 2.37 -8.84 7.45
CA CYS A 27 3.82 -9.00 7.52
C CYS A 27 4.52 -7.64 7.41
N PRO A 28 5.63 -7.40 8.14
CA PRO A 28 6.39 -6.15 8.04
C PRO A 28 7.04 -5.98 6.66
N GLN A 29 7.45 -7.08 6.03
CA GLN A 29 8.05 -7.09 4.69
C GLN A 29 7.70 -8.38 3.96
N ARG A 30 7.63 -8.31 2.62
CA ARG A 30 7.45 -9.47 1.75
C ARG A 30 8.44 -9.40 0.59
N ARG A 31 8.99 -10.57 0.23
CA ARG A 31 9.83 -10.72 -0.95
C ARG A 31 8.96 -10.65 -2.21
N GLY A 32 9.54 -10.17 -3.30
CA GLY A 32 8.93 -10.19 -4.62
C GLY A 32 9.98 -10.13 -5.72
N VAL A 33 9.54 -10.35 -6.95
CA VAL A 33 10.34 -10.27 -8.17
C VAL A 33 9.90 -9.04 -8.95
N CYS A 34 10.87 -8.29 -9.50
CA CYS A 34 10.56 -7.16 -10.36
C CYS A 34 10.01 -7.68 -11.69
N VAL A 35 8.86 -7.15 -12.10
CA VAL A 35 8.23 -7.45 -13.40
C VAL A 35 8.58 -6.36 -14.41
N GLN A 36 8.72 -5.12 -13.96
CA GLN A 36 9.05 -4.00 -14.84
C GLN A 36 9.63 -2.85 -14.03
N VAL A 37 10.70 -2.23 -14.52
CA VAL A 37 11.28 -1.00 -13.96
C VAL A 37 10.88 0.18 -14.83
N MET A 38 10.34 1.24 -14.25
CA MET A 38 9.85 2.41 -14.98
C MET A 38 10.00 3.70 -14.17
N THR A 39 9.76 4.85 -14.81
CA THR A 39 9.71 6.15 -14.14
C THR A 39 8.28 6.71 -14.15
N ARG A 40 7.88 7.39 -13.07
CA ARG A 40 6.58 8.09 -12.96
C ARG A 40 6.76 9.52 -12.49
N THR A 41 5.94 10.42 -13.02
CA THR A 41 5.88 11.81 -12.55
C THR A 41 5.03 11.92 -11.28
N PRO A 42 5.45 12.73 -10.28
CA PRO A 42 4.66 12.97 -9.08
C PRO A 42 3.44 13.85 -9.38
N LYS A 43 2.48 13.89 -8.45
CA LYS A 43 1.36 14.82 -8.52
C LYS A 43 1.85 16.26 -8.29
N LYS A 44 1.27 17.22 -9.02
CA LYS A 44 1.43 18.68 -8.79
C LYS A 44 1.22 18.99 -7.29
N PRO A 45 2.02 19.87 -6.65
CA PRO A 45 2.92 20.92 -7.19
C PRO A 45 4.33 20.45 -7.58
N ASN A 46 4.66 19.19 -7.33
CA ASN A 46 6.02 18.71 -7.51
C ASN A 46 6.27 18.33 -8.97
N SER A 47 7.53 18.43 -9.40
CA SER A 47 8.01 17.95 -10.70
C SER A 47 9.30 17.16 -10.50
N ALA A 48 9.33 15.91 -10.98
CA ALA A 48 10.48 15.01 -10.96
C ALA A 48 10.17 13.73 -11.76
N LEU A 49 11.19 12.92 -12.07
CA LEU A 49 11.02 11.53 -12.50
C LEU A 49 11.31 10.60 -11.31
N ARG A 50 10.29 9.91 -10.80
CA ARG A 50 10.41 8.96 -9.68
C ARG A 50 10.66 7.56 -10.22
N LYS A 51 11.74 6.93 -9.78
CA LYS A 51 12.08 5.54 -10.12
C LYS A 51 11.16 4.59 -9.35
N VAL A 52 10.43 3.75 -10.08
CA VAL A 52 9.48 2.80 -9.51
C VAL A 52 9.60 1.44 -10.18
N ALA A 53 9.30 0.38 -9.46
CA ALA A 53 9.25 -0.97 -9.98
C ALA A 53 7.86 -1.57 -9.78
N LYS A 54 7.34 -2.26 -10.80
CA LYS A 54 6.23 -3.19 -10.64
C LYS A 54 6.80 -4.49 -10.10
N VAL A 55 6.32 -4.94 -8.95
CA VAL A 55 6.84 -6.10 -8.21
C VAL A 55 5.72 -7.09 -7.96
N ARG A 56 5.95 -8.36 -8.29
CA ARG A 56 5.07 -9.48 -7.93
C ARG A 56 5.55 -10.09 -6.62
N LEU A 57 4.75 -9.95 -5.57
CA LEU A 57 5.04 -10.48 -4.24
C LEU A 57 4.81 -12.00 -4.18
N THR A 58 5.40 -12.65 -3.18
CA THR A 58 5.24 -14.11 -2.97
C THR A 58 3.80 -14.57 -2.74
N ASN A 59 2.91 -13.67 -2.31
CA ASN A 59 1.48 -13.94 -2.15
C ASN A 59 0.67 -13.69 -3.44
N GLY A 60 1.34 -13.45 -4.57
CA GLY A 60 0.72 -13.31 -5.89
C GLY A 60 0.24 -11.90 -6.23
N TYR A 61 0.24 -10.95 -5.28
CA TYR A 61 -0.14 -9.57 -5.55
C TYR A 61 0.93 -8.84 -6.36
N GLU A 62 0.48 -8.05 -7.33
CA GLU A 62 1.32 -7.11 -8.07
C GLU A 62 1.16 -5.70 -7.48
N VAL A 63 2.28 -5.09 -7.10
CA VAL A 63 2.32 -3.75 -6.48
C VAL A 63 3.36 -2.87 -7.17
N ILE A 64 3.18 -1.56 -7.09
CA ILE A 64 4.18 -0.58 -7.53
C ILE A 64 4.95 -0.12 -6.30
N ALA A 65 6.26 -0.37 -6.29
CA ALA A 65 7.17 0.02 -5.22
C ALA A 65 8.09 1.17 -5.68
N TYR A 66 8.38 2.09 -4.78
CA TYR A 66 9.37 3.15 -5.01
C TYR A 66 10.78 2.60 -4.81
N ILE A 67 11.72 2.98 -5.69
CA ILE A 67 13.13 2.65 -5.53
C ILE A 67 13.84 3.85 -4.88
N PRO A 68 14.27 3.74 -3.61
CA PRO A 68 14.95 4.83 -2.93
C PRO A 68 16.39 5.02 -3.44
N GLY A 69 16.97 6.19 -3.18
CA GLY A 69 18.33 6.54 -3.58
C GLY A 69 18.47 7.10 -5.00
N GLU A 70 19.71 7.38 -5.41
CA GLU A 70 20.04 8.03 -6.68
C GLU A 70 20.15 7.04 -7.86
N GLY A 71 20.78 5.89 -7.66
CA GLY A 71 20.92 4.83 -8.67
C GLY A 71 20.23 3.52 -8.28
N HIS A 72 20.05 2.62 -9.24
CA HIS A 72 19.66 1.23 -9.01
C HIS A 72 20.23 0.30 -10.09
N ASN A 73 20.43 -0.98 -9.76
CA ASN A 73 20.82 -2.03 -10.72
C ASN A 73 19.69 -3.05 -10.96
N LEU A 74 18.44 -2.69 -10.68
CA LEU A 74 17.29 -3.55 -10.95
C LEU A 74 17.05 -3.65 -12.46
N GLN A 75 16.85 -4.87 -12.93
CA GLN A 75 16.53 -5.24 -14.30
C GLN A 75 15.19 -6.01 -14.31
N GLU A 76 14.61 -6.20 -15.48
CA GLU A 76 13.49 -7.11 -15.69
C GLU A 76 13.98 -8.57 -15.72
#